data_AF-A0A0D2RLZ8-F1
#
_entry.id   AF-A0A0D2RLZ8-F1
#
_cell.length_a   1.000
_cell.length_b   1.000
_cell.length_c   1.000
_cell.angle_alpha   90.00
_cell.angle_beta   90.00
_cell.angle_gamma   90.00
#
_symmetry.space_group_name_H-M   'P 1'
#
loop_
_entity.id
_entity.type
_entity.pdbx_description
1 polymer ?
#
loop_
_entity_poly.entity_id
_entity_poly.type
_entity_poly.pdbx_seq_one_letter_code
_entity_poly.pdbx_strand_id
1 'polypeptide(L)'
;MDFVLNVEMIMLIIGLFRIMLKDPGFVVCESFSLDELNENSVLGVQTHNESSLLQMRARYCKSCQTYVQGFDHHCPAFGNCIGQKNYVLFMVLLVGFITAEISYIVCSSQFASKFRVLEENRVESGSILVMARSTLLFCVLQVLWQGPFLIWHVYCICFNIRTEEWVNWKKYPEFQLNASSLSGENYQETSFKNPHNKGILQNVKEFLTLK
;
A
#
# COMPACT_ATOMS: atom_id res chain seq x y z
N MET A 1 16.39 11.93 22.74
CA MET A 1 16.63 11.39 21.38
C MET A 1 16.59 9.87 21.44
N ASP A 2 17.47 9.22 22.21
CA ASP A 2 17.50 7.74 22.32
C ASP A 2 16.18 7.13 22.81
N PHE A 3 15.52 7.72 23.80
CA PHE A 3 14.21 7.25 24.28
C PHE A 3 13.13 7.27 23.18
N VAL A 4 13.09 8.34 22.37
CA VAL A 4 12.10 8.50 21.30
C VAL A 4 12.32 7.44 20.22
N LEU A 5 13.57 7.28 19.78
CA LEU A 5 13.94 6.27 18.79
C LEU A 5 13.61 4.86 19.30
N ASN A 6 13.89 4.55 20.58
CA ASN A 6 13.54 3.25 21.16
C ASN A 6 12.04 3.00 21.16
N VAL A 7 11.23 4.01 21.50
CA VAL A 7 9.76 3.90 21.44
C VAL A 7 9.28 3.69 20.01
N GLU A 8 9.80 4.46 19.05
CA GLU A 8 9.49 4.29 17.61
C GLU A 8 9.81 2.86 17.15
N MET A 9 10.99 2.33 17.49
CA MET A 9 11.39 0.97 17.13
C MET A 9 10.48 -0.08 17.74
N ILE A 10 10.11 0.04 19.02
CA ILE A 10 9.18 -0.89 19.67
C ILE A 10 7.81 -0.87 18.96
N MET A 11 7.29 0.33 18.66
CA MET A 11 6.02 0.49 17.96
C MET A 11 6.05 -0.09 16.55
N LEU A 12 7.16 0.09 15.82
CA LEU A 12 7.37 -0.48 14.49
C LEU A 12 7.48 -2.00 14.52
N ILE A 13 8.19 -2.56 15.49
CA ILE A 13 8.29 -4.02 15.66
C ILE A 13 6.91 -4.62 15.92
N ILE A 14 6.14 -4.03 16.86
CA ILE A 14 4.77 -4.47 17.13
C ILE A 14 3.91 -4.33 15.87
N GLY A 15 3.97 -3.19 15.20
CA GLY A 15 3.20 -2.94 13.98
C GLY A 15 3.55 -3.92 12.85
N LEU A 16 4.83 -4.27 12.68
CA LEU A 16 5.31 -5.28 11.72
C LEU A 16 4.66 -6.63 11.97
N PHE A 17 4.72 -7.15 13.20
CA PHE A 17 4.05 -8.40 13.52
C PHE A 17 2.55 -8.32 13.26
N ARG A 18 1.92 -7.18 13.56
CA ARG A 18 0.50 -6.99 13.29
C ARG A 18 0.19 -6.99 11.79
N ILE A 19 0.93 -6.30 10.93
CA ILE A 19 0.61 -6.28 9.49
C ILE A 19 0.87 -7.62 8.81
N MET A 20 1.90 -8.35 9.25
CA MET A 20 2.22 -9.68 8.72
C MET A 20 1.11 -10.70 9.01
N LEU A 21 0.51 -10.63 10.21
CA LEU A 21 -0.49 -11.59 10.67
C LEU A 21 -1.94 -11.16 10.42
N LYS A 22 -2.17 -9.88 10.11
CA LYS A 22 -3.52 -9.34 9.97
C LYS A 22 -4.16 -9.80 8.66
N ASP A 23 -5.39 -10.30 8.76
CA ASP A 23 -6.24 -10.57 7.60
C ASP A 23 -6.40 -9.28 6.76
N PRO A 24 -5.96 -9.27 5.49
CA PRO A 24 -6.15 -8.12 4.59
C PRO A 24 -7.61 -7.94 4.14
N GLY A 25 -8.45 -8.95 4.37
CA GLY A 25 -9.82 -9.05 3.85
C GLY A 25 -9.95 -10.21 2.88
N PHE A 26 -9.40 -11.38 3.19
CA PHE A 26 -9.58 -12.57 2.38
C PHE A 26 -11.07 -12.89 2.23
N VAL A 27 -11.49 -13.09 0.98
CA VAL A 27 -12.87 -13.44 0.66
C VAL A 27 -12.91 -14.96 0.55
N VAL A 28 -13.67 -15.59 1.46
CA VAL A 28 -13.99 -17.01 1.33
C VAL A 28 -15.00 -17.13 0.20
N CYS A 29 -14.53 -17.51 -0.99
CA CYS A 29 -15.42 -18.07 -1.99
C CYS A 29 -15.80 -19.47 -1.47
N GLU A 30 -16.88 -19.59 -0.71
CA GLU A 30 -17.55 -20.88 -0.63
C GLU A 30 -17.78 -21.33 -2.07
N SER A 31 -17.25 -22.51 -2.39
CA SER A 31 -17.34 -23.17 -3.69
C SER A 31 -18.72 -22.91 -4.33
N PHE A 32 -18.86 -22.58 -5.60
CA PHE A 32 -18.55 -23.52 -6.70
C PHE A 32 -18.94 -24.98 -6.38
N SER A 33 -19.93 -25.21 -5.51
CA SER A 33 -20.59 -26.50 -5.46
C SER A 33 -21.37 -26.62 -6.77
N LEU A 34 -20.80 -27.42 -7.67
CA LEU A 34 -21.50 -28.10 -8.76
C LEU A 34 -22.58 -29.04 -8.19
N ASP A 35 -23.42 -28.56 -7.29
CA ASP A 35 -24.53 -29.30 -6.69
C ASP A 35 -25.76 -28.42 -6.70
N GLU A 36 -26.16 -27.98 -7.89
CA GLU A 36 -27.57 -27.94 -8.30
C GLU A 36 -27.58 -27.73 -9.82
N LEU A 37 -27.53 -28.86 -10.53
CA LEU A 37 -27.98 -28.98 -11.91
C LEU A 37 -29.41 -28.43 -12.00
N ASN A 38 -29.56 -27.19 -12.42
CA ASN A 38 -30.80 -26.72 -13.03
C ASN A 38 -30.46 -25.81 -14.22
N GLU A 39 -30.63 -26.35 -15.43
CA GLU A 39 -30.21 -25.77 -16.71
C GLU A 39 -30.89 -24.44 -17.10
N ASN A 40 -31.69 -23.83 -16.22
CA ASN A 40 -32.37 -22.55 -16.49
C ASN A 40 -31.93 -21.37 -15.59
N SER A 41 -30.93 -21.52 -14.70
CA SER A 41 -30.49 -20.45 -13.77
C SER A 41 -29.05 -19.95 -13.95
N VAL A 42 -28.29 -20.49 -14.90
CA VAL A 42 -26.83 -20.26 -15.07
C VAL A 42 -26.48 -18.78 -15.29
N LEU A 43 -27.36 -17.99 -15.90
CA LEU A 43 -27.14 -16.55 -16.10
C LEU A 43 -27.36 -15.71 -14.83
N GLY A 44 -28.15 -16.19 -13.86
CA GLY A 44 -28.51 -15.45 -12.64
C GLY A 44 -27.51 -15.63 -11.49
N VAL A 45 -26.87 -16.81 -11.40
CA VAL A 45 -25.93 -17.13 -10.30
C VAL A 45 -24.52 -16.59 -10.57
N GLN A 46 -24.07 -16.61 -11.84
CA GLN A 46 -22.79 -16.01 -12.21
C GLN A 46 -22.80 -14.47 -12.08
N THR A 47 -23.91 -13.83 -12.46
CA THR A 47 -24.06 -12.37 -12.40
C THR A 47 -24.14 -11.84 -10.97
N HIS A 48 -24.79 -12.55 -10.05
CA HIS A 48 -24.87 -12.15 -8.64
C HIS A 48 -23.50 -12.20 -7.94
N ASN A 49 -22.70 -13.23 -8.23
CA ASN A 49 -21.39 -13.41 -7.61
C ASN A 49 -20.36 -12.41 -8.15
N GLU A 50 -20.35 -12.15 -9.46
CA GLU A 50 -19.45 -11.15 -10.06
C GLU A 50 -19.80 -9.73 -9.62
N SER A 51 -21.10 -9.41 -9.49
CA SER A 51 -21.59 -8.15 -8.92
C SER A 51 -21.14 -7.97 -7.47
N SER A 52 -21.19 -9.02 -6.65
CA SER A 52 -20.76 -8.97 -5.26
C SER A 52 -19.26 -8.72 -5.11
N LEU A 53 -18.42 -9.38 -5.93
CA LEU A 53 -16.97 -9.18 -5.95
C LEU A 53 -16.61 -7.78 -6.43
N LEU A 54 -17.33 -7.27 -7.44
CA LEU A 54 -17.17 -5.90 -7.93
C LEU A 54 -17.54 -4.87 -6.85
N GLN A 55 -18.66 -5.08 -6.14
CA GLN A 55 -19.09 -4.20 -5.04
C GLN A 55 -18.09 -4.19 -3.89
N MET A 56 -17.46 -5.34 -3.59
CA MET A 56 -16.41 -5.46 -2.59
C MET A 56 -15.03 -4.96 -3.08
N ARG A 57 -14.92 -4.56 -4.36
CA ARG A 57 -13.65 -4.25 -5.03
C ARG A 57 -12.61 -5.37 -4.81
N ALA A 58 -13.10 -6.61 -4.85
CA ALA A 58 -12.29 -7.79 -4.58
C ALA A 58 -11.50 -8.18 -5.83
N ARG A 59 -10.19 -8.43 -5.67
CA ARG A 59 -9.32 -8.86 -6.76
C ARG A 59 -8.49 -10.07 -6.33
N TYR A 60 -8.15 -10.91 -7.31
CA TYR A 60 -7.38 -12.13 -7.07
C TYR A 60 -5.88 -11.82 -6.95
N CYS A 61 -5.30 -12.17 -5.82
CA CYS A 61 -3.86 -12.11 -5.63
C CYS A 61 -3.23 -13.44 -6.06
N LYS A 62 -2.34 -13.40 -7.05
CA LYS A 62 -1.61 -14.60 -7.51
C LYS A 62 -0.67 -15.18 -6.44
N SER A 63 -0.02 -14.31 -5.66
CA SER A 63 0.94 -14.74 -4.62
C SER A 63 0.26 -15.43 -3.44
N CYS A 64 -0.91 -14.93 -3.02
CA CYS A 64 -1.69 -15.52 -1.92
C CYS A 64 -2.74 -16.53 -2.39
N GLN A 65 -2.92 -16.69 -3.71
CA GLN A 65 -3.89 -17.60 -4.34
C GLN A 65 -5.33 -17.45 -3.84
N THR A 66 -5.76 -16.21 -3.61
CA THR A 66 -7.11 -15.93 -3.07
C THR A 66 -7.58 -14.52 -3.44
N TYR A 67 -8.88 -14.29 -3.35
CA TYR A 67 -9.49 -12.97 -3.51
C TYR A 67 -9.32 -12.14 -2.24
N VAL A 68 -8.95 -10.88 -2.41
CA VAL A 68 -8.78 -9.91 -1.32
C VAL A 68 -9.76 -8.76 -1.54
N GLN A 69 -10.59 -8.47 -0.55
CA GLN A 69 -11.50 -7.34 -0.53
C GLN A 69 -10.72 -6.01 -0.54
N GLY A 70 -11.13 -5.08 -1.40
CA GLY A 70 -10.46 -3.79 -1.55
C GLY A 70 -8.96 -3.90 -1.80
N PHE A 71 -8.56 -4.90 -2.60
CA PHE A 71 -7.16 -5.24 -2.88
C PHE A 71 -6.40 -4.03 -3.44
N ASP A 72 -5.26 -3.72 -2.82
CA ASP A 72 -4.35 -2.68 -3.29
C ASP A 72 -3.13 -3.27 -3.99
N HIS A 73 -2.40 -4.14 -3.28
CA HIS A 73 -1.26 -4.88 -3.83
C HIS A 73 -0.89 -6.05 -2.91
N HIS A 74 -0.07 -6.97 -3.42
CA HIS A 74 0.69 -7.88 -2.56
C HIS A 74 2.02 -7.23 -2.19
N CYS A 75 2.34 -7.14 -0.91
CA CYS A 75 3.56 -6.52 -0.43
C CYS A 75 4.58 -7.59 -0.02
N PRO A 76 5.64 -7.85 -0.81
CA PRO A 76 6.65 -8.84 -0.45
C PRO A 76 7.37 -8.52 0.85
N ALA A 77 7.53 -7.24 1.19
CA ALA A 77 8.19 -6.80 2.42
C ALA A 77 7.47 -7.28 3.70
N PHE A 78 6.14 -7.42 3.64
CA PHE A 78 5.34 -7.95 4.74
C PHE A 78 4.94 -9.41 4.56
N GLY A 79 5.22 -10.01 3.39
CA GLY A 79 4.75 -11.34 3.04
C GLY A 79 3.21 -11.46 3.06
N ASN A 80 2.49 -10.35 2.89
CA ASN A 80 1.04 -10.29 3.02
C ASN A 80 0.44 -9.32 1.99
N CYS A 81 -0.85 -9.48 1.69
CA CYS A 81 -1.59 -8.52 0.88
C CYS A 81 -1.89 -7.25 1.67
N ILE A 82 -1.98 -6.13 0.97
CA ILE A 82 -2.59 -4.90 1.45
C ILE A 82 -3.97 -4.82 0.82
N GLY A 83 -4.99 -4.82 1.68
CA GLY A 83 -6.39 -4.79 1.33
C GLY A 83 -7.20 -3.96 2.31
N GLN A 84 -8.51 -4.02 2.16
CA GLN A 84 -9.46 -3.19 2.89
C GLN A 84 -9.21 -3.14 4.42
N LYS A 85 -8.97 -4.30 5.05
CA LYS A 85 -8.90 -4.41 6.52
C LYS A 85 -7.56 -4.00 7.13
N ASN A 86 -6.50 -3.89 6.33
CA ASN A 86 -5.15 -3.61 6.82
C ASN A 86 -4.48 -2.39 6.16
N TYR A 87 -5.13 -1.73 5.20
CA TYR A 87 -4.57 -0.56 4.52
C TYR A 87 -4.26 0.61 5.48
N VAL A 88 -5.12 0.89 6.47
CA VAL A 88 -4.82 1.94 7.46
C VAL A 88 -3.55 1.61 8.26
N LEU A 89 -3.37 0.34 8.66
CA LEU A 89 -2.17 -0.09 9.37
C LEU A 89 -0.92 0.02 8.48
N PHE A 90 -1.03 -0.33 7.20
CA PHE A 90 0.02 -0.13 6.21
C PHE A 90 0.46 1.34 6.12
N MET A 91 -0.50 2.28 6.05
CA MET A 91 -0.17 3.71 6.00
C MET A 91 0.50 4.21 7.28
N VAL A 92 0.02 3.77 8.44
CA VAL A 92 0.63 4.10 9.74
C VAL A 92 2.06 3.58 9.82
N LEU A 93 2.30 2.34 9.36
CA LEU A 93 3.63 1.76 9.31
C LEU A 93 4.54 2.49 8.34
N LEU A 94 4.08 2.83 7.14
CA LEU A 94 4.87 3.57 6.15
C LEU A 94 5.32 4.93 6.69
N VAL A 95 4.40 5.69 7.32
CA VAL A 95 4.74 6.95 8.00
C VAL A 95 5.69 6.71 9.18
N GLY A 96 5.46 5.63 9.95
CA GLY A 96 6.31 5.27 11.08
C GLY A 96 7.75 4.95 10.66
N PHE A 97 7.95 4.19 9.59
CA PHE A 97 9.27 3.87 9.06
C PHE A 97 10.02 5.13 8.63
N ILE A 98 9.37 6.00 7.84
CA ILE A 98 9.95 7.29 7.43
C ILE A 98 10.30 8.13 8.65
N THR A 99 9.43 8.18 9.66
CA THR A 99 9.68 8.95 10.89
C THR A 99 10.89 8.41 11.66
N ALA A 100 10.98 7.09 11.85
CA ALA A 100 12.11 6.46 12.54
C ALA A 100 13.43 6.63 11.78
N GLU A 101 13.40 6.54 10.45
CA GLU A 101 14.58 6.79 9.60
C GLU A 101 15.05 8.25 9.70
N ILE A 102 14.13 9.22 9.70
CA ILE A 102 14.45 10.63 9.93
C ILE A 102 15.01 10.84 11.35
N SER A 103 14.37 10.27 12.37
CA SER A 103 14.86 10.30 13.75
C SER A 103 16.28 9.75 13.84
N TYR A 104 16.57 8.63 13.18
CA TYR A 104 17.91 8.04 13.11
C TYR A 104 18.92 8.97 12.41
N ILE A 105 18.57 9.56 11.26
CA ILE A 105 19.43 10.52 10.54
C ILE A 105 19.80 11.72 11.43
N VAL A 106 18.82 12.27 12.16
CA VAL A 106 19.06 13.38 13.10
C VAL A 106 19.94 12.93 14.26
N CYS A 107 19.68 11.76 14.86
CA CYS A 107 20.50 11.23 15.95
C CYS A 107 21.95 10.96 15.50
N SER A 108 22.12 10.32 14.35
CA SER A 108 23.43 9.97 13.79
C SER A 108 24.25 11.20 13.40
N SER A 109 23.60 12.25 12.87
CA SER A 109 24.30 13.49 12.52
C SER A 109 24.75 14.27 13.76
N GLN A 110 23.94 14.30 14.82
CA GLN A 110 24.31 14.87 16.12
C GLN A 110 25.43 14.07 16.81
N PHE A 111 25.40 12.74 16.70
CA PHE A 111 26.46 11.88 17.19
C PHE A 111 27.78 12.14 16.45
N ALA A 112 27.73 12.20 15.10
CA ALA A 112 28.90 12.46 14.28
C ALA A 112 29.52 13.85 14.53
N SER A 113 28.70 14.90 14.77
CA SER A 113 29.22 16.23 15.08
C SER A 113 29.91 16.29 16.45
N LYS A 114 29.34 15.63 17.48
CA LYS A 114 29.97 15.50 18.80
C LYS A 114 31.25 14.65 18.75
N PHE A 115 31.23 13.57 17.98
CA PHE A 115 32.38 12.67 17.85
C PHE A 115 33.56 13.35 17.16
N ARG A 116 33.33 14.15 16.11
CA ARG A 116 34.39 14.95 15.46
C ARG A 116 35.13 15.90 16.40
N VAL A 117 34.48 16.37 17.47
CA VAL A 117 35.10 17.20 18.52
C VAL A 117 35.93 16.34 19.50
N LEU A 118 35.54 15.09 19.73
CA LEU A 118 36.24 14.14 20.61
C LEU A 118 37.38 13.37 19.90
N GLU A 119 37.32 13.25 18.57
CA GLU A 119 38.23 12.46 17.73
C GLU A 119 39.61 13.11 17.52
N GLU A 120 39.84 14.33 18.01
CA GLU A 120 41.19 14.90 18.07
C GLU A 120 42.16 14.06 18.94
N ASN A 121 41.67 13.03 19.67
CA ASN A 121 42.46 12.28 20.66
C ASN A 121 42.53 10.74 20.53
N ARG A 122 41.89 10.04 19.56
CA ARG A 122 41.97 8.55 19.50
C ARG A 122 41.97 7.96 18.08
N VAL A 123 42.91 7.03 17.85
CA VAL A 123 43.21 6.35 16.56
C VAL A 123 42.37 5.07 16.31
N GLU A 124 41.46 4.71 17.23
CA GLU A 124 40.74 3.42 17.19
C GLU A 124 39.21 3.59 17.02
N SER A 125 38.80 4.29 15.96
CA SER A 125 37.39 4.66 15.68
C SER A 125 36.87 4.26 14.30
N GLY A 126 37.73 3.75 13.42
CA GLY A 126 37.46 3.59 11.98
C GLY A 126 36.22 2.74 11.68
N SER A 127 36.09 1.54 12.27
CA SER A 127 35.00 0.62 11.94
C SER A 127 33.62 1.09 12.39
N ILE A 128 33.51 1.71 13.58
CA ILE A 128 32.24 2.25 14.09
C ILE A 128 31.77 3.42 13.22
N LEU A 129 32.71 4.29 12.83
CA LEU A 129 32.42 5.43 11.98
C LEU A 129 32.03 5.01 10.56
N VAL A 130 32.66 3.98 10.01
CA VAL A 130 32.29 3.39 8.71
C VAL A 130 30.88 2.82 8.79
N MET A 131 30.56 2.01 9.81
CA MET A 131 29.22 1.45 9.99
C MET A 131 28.16 2.55 10.12
N ALA A 132 28.39 3.56 10.95
CA ALA A 132 27.46 4.68 11.12
C ALA A 132 27.21 5.45 9.81
N ARG A 133 28.26 5.72 9.02
CA ARG A 133 28.15 6.37 7.71
C ARG A 133 27.40 5.52 6.70
N SER A 134 27.66 4.22 6.65
CA SER A 134 26.97 3.29 5.77
C SER A 134 25.48 3.19 6.10
N THR A 135 25.13 3.07 7.39
CA THR A 135 23.72 3.05 7.82
C THR A 135 23.02 4.39 7.55
N LEU A 136 23.71 5.52 7.78
CA LEU A 136 23.18 6.85 7.44
C LEU A 136 22.85 6.96 5.94
N LEU A 137 23.79 6.56 5.08
CA LEU A 137 23.58 6.56 3.63
C LEU A 137 22.39 5.68 3.23
N PHE A 138 22.28 4.49 3.82
CA PHE A 138 21.15 3.59 3.60
C PHE A 138 19.81 4.24 3.99
N CYS A 139 19.71 4.85 5.18
CA CYS A 139 18.50 5.54 5.62
C CYS A 139 18.13 6.70 4.69
N VAL A 140 19.09 7.49 4.22
CA VAL A 140 18.82 8.58 3.27
C VAL A 140 18.24 8.04 1.96
N LEU A 141 18.83 6.97 1.41
CA LEU A 141 18.34 6.33 0.19
C LEU A 141 16.93 5.72 0.38
N GLN A 142 16.66 5.14 1.55
CA GLN A 142 15.33 4.62 1.90
C GLN A 142 14.28 5.74 1.93
N VAL A 143 14.51 6.82 2.67
CA VAL A 143 13.58 7.97 2.74
C VAL A 143 13.32 8.55 1.35
N LEU A 144 14.36 8.68 0.51
CA LEU A 144 14.23 9.20 -0.85
C LEU A 144 13.30 8.35 -1.73
N TRP A 145 13.30 7.03 -1.56
CA TRP A 145 12.40 6.12 -2.27
C TRP A 145 11.01 6.03 -1.62
N GLN A 146 10.95 5.96 -0.29
CA GLN A 146 9.71 5.82 0.47
C GLN A 146 8.84 7.09 0.40
N GLY A 147 9.45 8.28 0.27
CA GLY A 147 8.73 9.55 0.13
C GLY A 147 7.76 9.57 -1.07
N PRO A 148 8.24 9.36 -2.30
CA PRO A 148 7.38 9.22 -3.48
C PRO A 148 6.33 8.11 -3.35
N PHE A 149 6.69 6.98 -2.72
CA PHE A 149 5.76 5.88 -2.47
C PHE A 149 4.63 6.27 -1.50
N LEU A 150 4.94 7.04 -0.45
CA LEU A 150 3.94 7.62 0.45
C LEU A 150 3.04 8.61 -0.30
N ILE A 151 3.62 9.51 -1.10
CA ILE A 151 2.87 10.49 -1.91
C ILE A 151 1.90 9.76 -2.85
N TRP A 152 2.35 8.67 -3.47
CA TRP A 152 1.52 7.81 -4.32
C TRP A 152 0.30 7.28 -3.57
N HIS A 153 0.49 6.67 -2.40
CA HIS A 153 -0.64 6.14 -1.63
C HIS A 153 -1.55 7.25 -1.07
N VAL A 154 -1.01 8.41 -0.71
CA VAL A 154 -1.83 9.57 -0.33
C VAL A 154 -2.68 10.03 -1.50
N TYR A 155 -2.13 10.07 -2.72
CA TYR A 155 -2.91 10.33 -3.94
C TYR A 155 -4.03 9.29 -4.11
N CYS A 156 -3.71 8.00 -4.04
CA CYS A 156 -4.69 6.91 -4.10
C CYS A 156 -5.85 7.09 -3.10
N ILE A 157 -5.54 7.44 -1.85
CA ILE A 157 -6.53 7.72 -0.80
C ILE A 157 -7.36 8.96 -1.16
N CYS A 158 -6.73 10.06 -1.54
CA CYS A 158 -7.41 11.32 -1.90
C CYS A 158 -8.39 11.16 -3.07
N PHE A 159 -8.12 10.23 -4.00
CA PHE A 159 -8.96 9.95 -5.15
C PHE A 159 -9.77 8.65 -5.03
N ASN A 160 -9.75 7.96 -3.87
CA ASN A 160 -10.45 6.70 -3.62
C ASN A 160 -10.17 5.62 -4.69
N ILE A 161 -8.92 5.54 -5.13
CA ILE A 161 -8.47 4.55 -6.11
C ILE A 161 -7.37 3.69 -5.50
N ARG A 162 -7.40 2.39 -5.74
CA ARG A 162 -6.35 1.47 -5.31
C ARG A 162 -5.21 1.45 -6.32
N THR A 163 -3.99 1.15 -5.86
CA THR A 163 -2.82 1.01 -6.73
C THR A 163 -3.09 0.01 -7.84
N GLU A 164 -3.69 -1.13 -7.51
CA GLU A 164 -4.08 -2.13 -8.51
C GLU A 164 -5.05 -1.59 -9.55
N GLU A 165 -6.12 -0.92 -9.12
CA GLU A 165 -7.11 -0.35 -10.03
C GLU A 165 -6.49 0.69 -10.95
N TRP A 166 -5.60 1.54 -10.43
CA TRP A 166 -4.89 2.52 -11.24
C TRP A 166 -3.98 1.86 -12.26
N VAL A 167 -3.18 0.88 -11.86
CA VAL A 167 -2.23 0.21 -12.76
C VAL A 167 -2.95 -0.56 -13.85
N ASN A 168 -4.08 -1.19 -13.51
CA ASN A 168 -4.82 -2.08 -14.40
C ASN A 168 -6.15 -1.51 -14.91
N TRP A 169 -6.35 -0.19 -14.87
CA TRP A 169 -7.62 0.45 -15.24
C TRP A 169 -8.15 0.05 -16.63
N LYS A 170 -7.25 -0.19 -17.61
CA LYS A 170 -7.61 -0.65 -18.96
C LYS A 170 -8.23 -2.05 -19.00
N LYS A 171 -8.12 -2.84 -17.93
CA LYS A 171 -8.75 -4.16 -17.81
C LYS A 171 -10.15 -4.08 -17.22
N TYR A 172 -10.51 -2.94 -16.64
CA TYR A 172 -11.71 -2.76 -15.84
C TYR A 172 -12.69 -1.82 -16.58
N PRO A 173 -13.80 -2.35 -17.13
CA PRO A 173 -14.77 -1.55 -17.88
C PRO A 173 -15.34 -0.37 -17.08
N GLU A 174 -15.44 -0.50 -15.76
CA GLU A 174 -15.92 0.54 -14.85
C GLU A 174 -15.02 1.79 -14.81
N PHE A 175 -13.75 1.68 -15.22
CA PHE A 175 -12.81 2.79 -15.31
C PHE A 175 -12.66 3.37 -16.74
N GLN A 176 -13.43 2.87 -17.71
CA GLN A 176 -13.32 3.26 -19.11
C GLN A 176 -14.46 4.20 -19.52
N LEU A 177 -14.11 5.29 -20.18
CA LEU A 177 -15.03 6.17 -20.90
C LEU A 177 -14.76 6.04 -22.39
N ASN A 178 -15.74 5.49 -23.11
CA ASN A 178 -15.71 5.40 -24.57
C ASN A 178 -16.26 6.70 -25.14
N ALA A 179 -15.39 7.53 -25.72
CA ALA A 179 -15.83 8.67 -26.51
C ALA A 179 -16.09 8.20 -27.95
N SER A 180 -17.36 8.20 -28.37
CA SER A 180 -17.71 8.02 -29.77
C SER A 180 -17.44 9.33 -30.52
N SER A 181 -16.33 9.42 -31.25
CA SER A 181 -16.06 10.58 -32.10
C SER A 181 -17.01 10.61 -33.29
N LEU A 182 -17.68 11.76 -33.49
CA LEU A 182 -18.64 12.00 -34.58
C LEU A 182 -17.97 12.27 -35.93
N SER A 183 -16.72 11.84 -36.13
CA SER A 183 -15.91 12.19 -37.29
C SER A 183 -15.15 10.98 -37.83
N GLY A 184 -15.82 10.18 -38.67
CA GLY A 184 -15.27 9.47 -39.84
C GLY A 184 -14.10 8.49 -39.68
N GLU A 185 -13.44 8.40 -38.54
CA GLU A 185 -12.28 7.55 -38.29
C GLU A 185 -12.56 6.69 -37.05
N ASN A 186 -12.56 5.36 -37.23
CA ASN A 186 -12.82 4.37 -36.18
C ASN A 186 -11.65 4.28 -35.18
N TYR A 187 -11.31 5.37 -34.50
CA TYR A 187 -10.46 5.33 -33.31
C TYR A 187 -11.36 5.41 -32.07
N GLN A 188 -11.54 4.26 -31.40
CA GLN A 188 -12.11 4.24 -30.06
C GLN A 188 -11.06 4.76 -29.06
N GLU A 189 -11.08 6.06 -28.79
CA GLU A 189 -10.25 6.64 -27.75
C GLU A 189 -10.86 6.29 -26.38
N THR A 190 -10.19 5.40 -25.65
CA THR A 190 -10.58 5.01 -24.28
C THR A 190 -9.92 5.97 -23.30
N SER A 191 -10.74 6.76 -22.61
CA SER A 191 -10.28 7.69 -21.58
C SER A 191 -10.54 7.13 -20.18
N PHE A 192 -9.73 7.54 -19.21
CA PHE A 192 -9.84 7.08 -17.82
C PHE A 192 -10.95 7.83 -17.08
N LYS A 193 -11.78 7.09 -16.33
CA LYS A 193 -12.76 7.62 -15.38
C LYS A 193 -12.60 6.93 -14.04
N ASN A 194 -12.66 7.69 -12.96
CA ASN A 194 -12.71 7.13 -11.62
C ASN A 194 -14.14 7.18 -11.06
N PRO A 195 -14.88 6.06 -11.02
CA PRO A 195 -16.25 6.02 -10.51
C PRO A 195 -16.34 6.13 -8.97
N HIS A 196 -15.23 5.95 -8.25
CA HIS A 196 -15.20 5.91 -6.78
C HIS A 196 -14.89 7.27 -6.15
N ASN A 197 -14.43 8.24 -6.93
CA ASN A 197 -14.07 9.56 -6.43
C ASN A 197 -15.31 10.38 -6.05
N LYS A 198 -15.46 10.68 -4.76
CA LYS A 198 -16.56 11.51 -4.19
C LYS A 198 -16.07 12.87 -3.67
N GLY A 199 -14.84 13.26 -4.01
CA GLY A 199 -14.16 14.43 -3.47
C GLY A 199 -13.23 14.08 -2.30
N ILE A 200 -12.12 14.82 -2.20
CA ILE A 200 -10.98 14.50 -1.31
C ILE A 200 -11.42 14.23 0.13
N LEU A 201 -12.21 15.13 0.73
CA LEU A 201 -12.63 15.02 2.12
C LEU A 201 -13.46 13.74 2.38
N GLN A 202 -14.40 13.45 1.48
CA GLN A 202 -15.25 12.27 1.59
C GLN A 202 -14.45 10.98 1.38
N ASN A 203 -13.52 10.98 0.42
CA ASN A 203 -12.65 9.85 0.14
C ASN A 203 -11.73 9.53 1.34
N VAL A 204 -11.11 10.55 1.93
CA VAL A 204 -10.28 10.40 3.14
C VAL A 204 -11.11 9.91 4.32
N LYS A 205 -12.31 10.45 4.51
CA LYS A 205 -13.23 9.99 5.57
C LYS A 205 -13.58 8.51 5.38
N GLU A 206 -13.96 8.11 4.17
CA GLU A 206 -14.24 6.71 3.84
C GLU A 206 -13.03 5.83 4.17
N PHE A 207 -11.83 6.24 3.77
CA PHE A 207 -10.57 5.54 4.05
C PHE A 207 -10.31 5.34 5.55
N LEU A 208 -10.52 6.37 6.37
CA LEU A 208 -10.30 6.27 7.81
C LEU A 208 -11.37 5.45 8.54
N THR A 209 -12.53 5.27 7.92
CA THR A 209 -13.64 4.47 8.46
C THR A 209 -13.71 3.04 7.90
N LEU A 210 -12.75 2.64 7.05
CA LEU A 210 -12.69 1.27 6.55
C LEU A 210 -12.52 0.32 7.73
N LYS A 211 -13.40 -0.68 7.81
CA LYS A 211 -13.36 -1.75 8.79
C LYS A 211 -12.50 -2.91 8.29
#